data_AF-A0A6J5H063-F1
#
_entry.id   AF-A0A6J5H063-F1
#
_cell.length_a   1.000
_cell.length_b   1.000
_cell.length_c   1.000
_cell.angle_alpha   90.00
_cell.angle_beta   90.00
_cell.angle_gamma   90.00
#
_symmetry.space_group_name_H-M   'P 1'
#
loop_
_entity.id
_entity.type
_entity.pdbx_description
1 polymer ?
#
loop_
_entity_poly.entity_id
_entity_poly.type
_entity_poly.pdbx_seq_one_letter_code
_entity_poly.pdbx_strand_id
1 'polypeptide(L)' 'MTTSLNWVHTGPSEKATVVFIHAIGLDLTYWDRQIDALRSNFRVVAFDLPGHGGFVAIAMLR' A
#
# COMPACT_ATOMS: atom_id res chain seq x y z
N MET A 1 17.80 8.32 -9.89
CA MET A 1 16.81 8.54 -8.81
C MET A 1 16.11 7.21 -8.56
N THR A 2 16.37 6.56 -7.44
CA THR A 2 15.65 5.35 -7.02
C THR A 2 14.46 5.80 -6.18
N THR A 3 13.26 5.79 -6.74
CA THR A 3 12.04 6.02 -5.96
C THR A 3 11.78 4.78 -5.13
N SER A 4 11.86 4.91 -3.80
CA SER A 4 11.41 3.87 -2.89
C SER A 4 9.88 3.93 -2.78
N LEU A 5 9.21 2.77 -2.82
CA LEU A 5 7.76 2.64 -2.75
C LEU A 5 7.40 2.02 -1.39
N ASN A 6 6.49 2.65 -0.63
CA ASN A 6 5.90 2.02 0.54
C ASN A 6 4.75 1.11 0.11
N TRP A 7 4.77 -0.13 0.58
CA TRP A 7 3.79 -1.14 0.19
C TRP A 7 3.67 -2.24 1.23
N VAL A 8 2.51 -2.91 1.21
CA VAL A 8 2.21 -4.11 1.99
C VAL A 8 1.84 -5.25 1.05
N HIS A 9 2.22 -6.45 1.44
CA HIS A 9 1.87 -7.68 0.75
C HIS A 9 1.60 -8.80 1.75
N THR A 10 0.48 -9.49 1.54
CA THR A 10 0.04 -10.60 2.39
C THR A 10 -0.77 -11.62 1.59
N GLY A 11 -0.97 -12.79 2.18
CA GLY A 11 -1.75 -13.88 1.60
C GLY A 11 -0.93 -14.83 0.72
N PRO A 12 -1.53 -15.91 0.24
CA PRO A 12 -0.78 -16.98 -0.43
C PRO A 12 -0.40 -16.59 -1.86
N SER A 13 0.85 -16.84 -2.23
CA SER A 13 1.46 -16.38 -3.48
C SER A 13 0.83 -16.94 -4.77
N GLU A 14 0.20 -18.09 -4.64
CA GLU A 14 -0.43 -18.89 -5.69
C GLU A 14 -1.89 -18.50 -5.96
N LYS A 15 -2.49 -17.64 -5.12
CA LYS A 15 -3.87 -17.17 -5.30
C LYS A 15 -3.95 -15.93 -6.20
N ALA A 16 -5.15 -15.67 -6.72
CA ALA A 16 -5.41 -14.47 -7.51
C ALA A 16 -5.04 -13.20 -6.74
N THR A 17 -4.51 -12.20 -7.45
CA THR A 17 -4.02 -10.96 -6.84
C THR A 17 -5.09 -9.88 -6.83
N VAL A 18 -5.30 -9.29 -5.67
CA VAL A 18 -6.06 -8.05 -5.49
C VAL A 18 -5.07 -6.93 -5.20
N VAL A 19 -5.16 -5.86 -6.00
CA VAL A 19 -4.31 -4.66 -5.86
C VAL A 19 -5.19 -3.49 -5.44
N PHE A 20 -4.84 -2.84 -4.33
CA PHE A 20 -5.53 -1.65 -3.84
C PHE A 20 -4.79 -0.38 -4.24
N ILE A 21 -5.56 0.61 -4.69
CA ILE A 21 -5.10 1.97 -5.01
C ILE A 21 -5.96 2.93 -4.19
N HIS A 22 -5.34 3.73 -3.33
CA HIS A 22 -6.06 4.69 -2.49
C HIS A 22 -6.42 5.97 -3.27
N ALA A 23 -7.39 6.74 -2.77
CA ALA A 23 -7.74 8.06 -3.31
C ALA A 23 -6.79 9.15 -2.78
N ILE A 24 -6.94 10.37 -3.32
CA ILE A 24 -6.19 11.54 -2.84
C ILE A 24 -6.44 11.79 -1.34
N GLY A 25 -5.40 12.19 -0.59
CA GLY A 25 -5.49 12.48 0.84
C GLY A 25 -5.56 11.25 1.75
N LEU A 26 -5.44 10.05 1.18
CA LEU A 26 -5.33 8.78 1.90
C LEU A 26 -3.95 8.16 1.69
N ASP A 27 -3.70 7.05 2.35
CA ASP A 27 -2.54 6.18 2.15
C ASP A 27 -2.98 4.70 2.14
N LEU A 28 -2.02 3.78 2.06
CA LEU A 28 -2.26 2.34 1.99
C LEU A 28 -3.02 1.78 3.20
N THR A 29 -3.00 2.45 4.37
CA THR A 29 -3.65 1.98 5.60
C THR A 29 -5.17 2.09 5.54
N TYR A 30 -5.70 2.86 4.58
CA TYR A 30 -7.14 2.93 4.31
C TYR A 30 -7.76 1.54 4.03
N TRP A 31 -6.93 0.59 3.60
CA TRP A 31 -7.36 -0.75 3.22
C TRP A 31 -7.22 -1.82 4.30
N ASP A 32 -6.80 -1.48 5.53
CA ASP A 32 -6.50 -2.47 6.58
C ASP A 32 -7.63 -3.50 6.78
N ARG A 33 -8.88 -3.04 6.86
CA ARG A 33 -10.04 -3.92 7.06
C ARG A 33 -10.30 -4.84 5.86
N GLN A 34 -10.09 -4.35 4.65
CA GLN A 34 -10.28 -5.10 3.41
C GLN A 34 -9.14 -6.11 3.23
N ILE A 35 -7.92 -5.73 3.59
CA ILE A 35 -6.76 -6.62 3.62
C ILE A 35 -7.02 -7.78 4.57
N ASP A 36 -7.48 -7.52 5.80
CA ASP A 36 -7.79 -8.56 6.78
C ASP A 36 -8.88 -9.51 6.29
N ALA A 37 -9.92 -8.99 5.62
CA ALA A 37 -11.00 -9.81 5.09
C ALA A 37 -10.59 -10.68 3.89
N LEU A 38 -9.62 -10.24 3.08
CA LEU A 38 -9.27 -10.89 1.80
C LEU A 38 -8.02 -11.76 1.86
N ARG A 39 -7.08 -11.48 2.77
CA ARG A 39 -5.74 -12.11 2.79
C ARG A 39 -5.74 -13.63 2.94
N SER A 40 -6.81 -14.24 3.44
CA SER A 40 -6.92 -15.71 3.52
C SER A 40 -7.21 -16.35 2.16
N ASN A 41 -7.84 -15.62 1.24
CA ASN A 41 -8.35 -16.11 -0.04
C ASN A 41 -7.67 -15.49 -1.27
N PHE A 42 -6.88 -14.45 -1.09
CA PHE A 42 -6.22 -13.73 -2.18
C PHE A 42 -4.79 -13.37 -1.80
N ARG A 43 -3.95 -13.19 -2.82
CA ARG A 43 -2.70 -12.43 -2.68
C ARG A 43 -3.09 -10.96 -2.67
N VAL A 44 -2.85 -10.25 -1.59
CA VAL A 44 -3.28 -8.85 -1.44
C VAL A 44 -2.06 -7.94 -1.43
N VAL A 45 -2.12 -6.90 -2.25
CA VAL A 45 -1.09 -5.85 -2.33
C VAL A 45 -1.77 -4.48 -2.19
N ALA A 46 -1.22 -3.62 -1.33
CA ALA A 46 -1.56 -2.20 -1.26
C ALA A 46 -0.28 -1.38 -1.21
N PHE A 47 -0.27 -0.19 -1.79
CA PHE A 47 0.90 0.67 -1.85
C PHE A 47 0.51 2.14 -1.83
N ASP A 48 1.44 2.98 -1.40
CA ASP A 48 1.27 4.42 -1.45
C ASP A 48 1.59 4.94 -2.85
N LEU A 49 0.67 5.71 -3.41
CA LEU A 49 0.94 6.49 -4.62
C LEU A 49 2.07 7.50 -4.34
N PRO A 50 2.88 7.90 -5.34
CA PRO A 50 3.94 8.88 -5.15
C PRO A 50 3.45 10.15 -4.43
N GLY A 51 4.21 10.60 -3.43
CA GLY A 51 3.87 11.77 -2.61
C GLY A 51 2.81 11.53 -1.52
N HIS A 52 2.36 10.29 -1.30
CA HIS A 52 1.42 9.90 -0.25
C HIS A 52 2.07 8.91 0.72
N GLY A 53 1.57 8.86 1.96
CA GLY A 53 2.00 7.92 2.99
C GLY A 53 3.52 7.90 3.27
N GLY A 54 4.10 6.70 3.24
CA GLY A 54 5.45 6.39 3.69
C GLY A 54 6.57 6.73 2.70
N PHE A 55 6.76 8.02 2.42
CA PHE A 55 8.09 8.66 2.38
C PHE A 55 7.84 10.18 2.49
N VAL A 56 7.97 10.72 3.70
CA VAL A 56 8.25 12.16 3.86
C VAL A 56 9.69 12.38 3.40
N ALA A 57 9.85 12.67 2.11
CA ALA A 57 11.09 13.19 1.56
C ALA A 57 10.85 14.58 0.95
N ILE A 58 10.39 15.51 1.79
CA ILE A 58 10.83 16.93 1.88
C ILE A 58 9.97 17.64 2.95
N ALA A 59 10.45 17.57 4.18
CA ALA A 59 10.36 18.67 5.14
C ALA A 59 11.80 19.10 5.48
N MET A 60 12.59 19.42 4.45
CA MET A 60 13.81 20.21 4.64
C MET A 60 13.36 21.66 4.83
N LEU A 61 13.07 22.00 6.09
CA LEU A 61 13.30 23.29 6.75
C LEU A 61 12.90 23.13 8.22
N ARG A 62 13.78 22.45 8.98
CA ARG A 62 14.11 22.78 10.37
C ARG A 62 15.59 22.58 10.58
#